data_AF-A0A951AGL0-F1
#
_entry.id   AF-A0A951AGL0-F1
#
_cell.length_a   1.000
_cell.length_b   1.000
_cell.length_c   1.000
_cell.angle_alpha   90.00
_cell.angle_beta   90.00
_cell.angle_gamma   90.00
#
_symmetry.space_group_name_H-M   'P 1'
#
loop_
_entity.id
_entity.type
_entity.pdbx_description
1 polymer ?
#
loop_
_entity_poly.entity_id
_entity_poly.type
_entity_poly.pdbx_seq_one_letter_code
_entity_poly.pdbx_strand_id
1 'polypeptide(L)'
;MDTKVLLGRGALTWSRYEQETERYGAVHFDKRRGPISIGGVLPVNGVVGTLVAEVTATRKSKYLADLSHKAWSSTPTVGQLIPLGHGRFFSLLDKSKRRCFGVEPLDGRHTLWLDIHALFKVHDQDVILYLDVESSKG
;
A
#
# COMPACT_ATOMS: atom_id res chain seq x y z
N MET A 1 20.56 3.72 9.06
CA MET A 1 19.61 2.67 9.45
C MET A 1 18.28 3.09 8.89
N ASP A 2 17.71 2.30 7.98
CA ASP A 2 16.40 2.63 7.41
C ASP A 2 15.36 2.59 8.52
N THR A 3 14.58 3.67 8.63
CA THR A 3 13.64 3.86 9.74
C THR A 3 12.26 3.42 9.28
N LYS A 4 11.75 2.34 9.88
CA LYS A 4 10.41 1.84 9.59
C LYS A 4 9.37 2.54 10.45
N VAL A 5 8.47 3.27 9.80
CA VAL A 5 7.35 3.95 10.46
C VAL A 5 6.08 3.14 10.26
N LEU A 6 5.47 2.69 11.36
CA LEU A 6 4.21 1.96 11.34
C LEU A 6 3.06 2.87 10.90
N LEU A 7 2.39 2.53 9.81
CA LEU A 7 1.23 3.26 9.28
C LEU A 7 -0.09 2.64 9.73
N GLY A 8 -0.14 1.32 9.88
CA GLY A 8 -1.29 0.62 10.41
C GLY A 8 -1.31 -0.86 10.11
N ARG A 9 -2.41 -1.52 10.48
CA ARG A 9 -2.64 -2.96 10.35
C ARG A 9 -4.08 -3.23 9.95
N GLY A 10 -4.28 -4.18 9.05
CA GLY A 10 -5.59 -4.66 8.63
C GLY A 10 -5.55 -5.31 7.25
N ALA A 11 -6.72 -5.67 6.73
CA ALA A 11 -6.85 -6.20 5.38
C ALA A 11 -6.60 -5.08 4.34
N LEU A 12 -5.60 -5.24 3.47
CA LEU A 12 -5.23 -4.20 2.51
C LEU A 12 -6.11 -4.25 1.24
N THR A 13 -6.51 -3.08 0.77
CA THR A 13 -7.22 -2.91 -0.50
C THR A 13 -6.94 -1.51 -1.08
N TRP A 14 -7.48 -1.20 -2.25
CA TRP A 14 -7.42 0.12 -2.88
C TRP A 14 -8.82 0.54 -3.34
N SER A 15 -8.99 1.83 -3.64
CA SER A 15 -10.27 2.30 -4.13
C SER A 15 -10.43 1.94 -5.61
N ARG A 16 -11.68 1.69 -6.05
CA ARG A 16 -11.98 1.46 -7.47
C ARG A 16 -11.52 2.63 -8.36
N TYR A 17 -11.50 3.84 -7.82
CA TYR A 17 -11.01 5.04 -8.51
C TYR A 17 -9.53 4.90 -8.95
N GLU A 18 -8.70 4.20 -8.17
CA GLU A 18 -7.30 3.95 -8.53
C GLU A 18 -7.19 3.08 -9.79
N GLN A 19 -8.09 2.11 -9.94
CA GLN A 19 -8.17 1.26 -11.11
C GLN A 19 -8.76 2.01 -12.32
N GLU A 20 -9.81 2.80 -12.11
CA GLU A 20 -10.47 3.57 -13.17
C GLU A 20 -9.59 4.67 -13.77
N THR A 21 -8.66 5.20 -12.97
CA THR A 21 -7.70 6.24 -13.40
C THR A 21 -6.31 5.69 -13.74
N GLU A 22 -6.10 4.37 -13.59
CA GLU A 22 -4.81 3.69 -13.72
C GLU A 22 -3.69 4.27 -12.83
N ARG A 23 -4.05 5.08 -11.83
CA ARG A 23 -3.09 5.77 -10.97
C ARG A 23 -2.41 4.79 -10.04
N TYR A 24 -3.17 3.88 -9.42
CA TYR A 24 -2.69 2.94 -8.41
C TYR A 24 -1.74 3.58 -7.39
N GLY A 25 -2.08 4.75 -6.88
CA GLY A 25 -1.21 5.56 -6.02
C GLY A 25 -1.45 5.42 -4.54
N ALA A 26 -2.57 4.83 -4.11
CA ALA A 26 -2.87 4.69 -2.70
C ALA A 26 -3.63 3.42 -2.32
N VAL A 27 -3.36 2.93 -1.12
CA VAL A 27 -4.03 1.80 -0.46
C VAL A 27 -4.74 2.27 0.80
N HIS A 28 -5.70 1.48 1.27
CA HIS A 28 -6.36 1.65 2.56
C HIS A 28 -6.72 0.29 3.16
N PHE A 29 -7.15 0.30 4.42
CA PHE A 29 -7.57 -0.91 5.10
C PHE A 29 -9.10 -1.11 5.00
N ASP A 30 -9.56 -2.33 4.68
CA ASP A 30 -10.98 -2.68 4.58
C ASP A 30 -11.57 -3.10 5.94
N LYS A 31 -12.39 -2.22 6.53
CA LYS A 31 -13.08 -2.46 7.83
C LYS A 31 -14.00 -3.68 7.81
N ARG A 32 -14.49 -4.08 6.63
CA ARG A 32 -15.43 -5.20 6.49
C ARG A 32 -14.75 -6.56 6.65
N ARG A 33 -13.42 -6.59 6.58
CA ARG A 33 -12.61 -7.83 6.64
C ARG A 33 -12.01 -8.09 8.02
N GLY A 34 -12.07 -7.12 8.92
CA GLY A 34 -11.55 -7.26 10.28
C GLY A 34 -11.27 -5.92 10.95
N PRO A 35 -10.76 -5.97 12.20
CA PRO A 35 -10.33 -4.78 12.91
C PRO A 35 -9.17 -4.09 12.19
N ILE A 36 -9.14 -2.76 12.29
CA ILE A 36 -8.07 -1.93 11.75
C ILE A 36 -7.40 -1.20 12.91
N SER A 37 -6.08 -1.20 12.92
CA SER A 37 -5.29 -0.30 13.74
C SER A 37 -4.57 0.68 12.83
N ILE A 38 -4.67 1.97 13.11
CA ILE A 38 -3.88 2.99 12.42
C ILE A 38 -2.71 3.34 13.34
N GLY A 39 -1.50 3.25 12.83
CA GLY A 39 -0.31 3.66 13.57
C GLY A 39 -0.39 5.14 13.92
N GLY A 40 0.27 5.54 15.01
CA GLY A 40 0.40 6.96 15.35
C GLY A 40 0.97 7.70 14.14
N VAL A 41 0.25 8.71 13.65
CA VAL A 41 0.70 9.52 12.52
C VAL A 41 1.86 10.38 13.00
N LEU A 42 3.08 9.83 12.97
CA LEU A 42 4.26 10.67 12.90
C LEU A 42 4.12 11.57 11.66
N PRO A 43 4.59 12.83 11.69
CA PRO A 43 4.45 13.76 10.57
C PRO A 43 5.39 13.37 9.42
N VAL A 44 5.15 12.22 8.80
CA VAL A 44 5.97 11.64 7.72
C VAL A 44 5.42 11.95 6.32
N ASN A 45 4.35 12.76 6.23
CA ASN A 45 3.90 13.29 4.94
C ASN A 45 5.03 14.10 4.29
N GLY A 46 5.26 13.85 3.00
CA GLY A 46 6.35 14.48 2.24
C GLY A 46 7.70 13.80 2.37
N VAL A 47 7.86 12.82 3.28
CA VAL A 47 9.10 12.06 3.42
C VAL A 47 9.24 11.08 2.26
N VAL A 48 10.46 10.96 1.73
CA VAL A 48 10.78 9.97 0.69
C VAL A 48 11.05 8.61 1.33
N GLY A 49 10.45 7.58 0.76
CA GLY A 49 10.63 6.22 1.26
C GLY A 49 9.89 5.18 0.43
N THR A 50 9.97 3.94 0.90
CA THR A 50 9.30 2.80 0.27
C THR A 50 8.11 2.39 1.12
N LEU A 51 6.93 2.33 0.50
CA LEU A 51 5.74 1.78 1.14
C LEU A 51 5.85 0.25 1.13
N VAL A 52 5.83 -0.39 2.30
CA VAL A 52 6.04 -1.84 2.43
C VAL A 52 4.89 -2.48 3.20
N ALA A 53 4.36 -3.58 2.68
CA ALA A 53 3.39 -4.42 3.35
C ALA A 53 4.05 -5.71 3.88
N GLU A 54 3.94 -5.96 5.18
CA GLU A 54 4.29 -7.24 5.80
C GLU A 54 3.03 -8.10 5.93
N VAL A 55 3.02 -9.28 5.32
CA VAL A 55 1.87 -10.18 5.38
C VAL A 55 1.80 -10.85 6.75
N THR A 56 0.72 -10.62 7.49
CA THR A 56 0.49 -11.23 8.82
C THR A 56 -0.48 -12.39 8.81
N ALA A 57 -1.38 -12.44 7.83
CA ALA A 57 -2.21 -13.61 7.56
C ALA A 57 -2.65 -13.63 6.10
N THR A 58 -2.80 -14.82 5.54
CA THR A 58 -3.26 -15.01 4.16
C THR A 58 -4.76 -15.26 4.11
N ARG A 59 -5.40 -14.74 3.08
CA ARG A 59 -6.82 -14.95 2.78
C ARG A 59 -6.98 -15.33 1.32
N LYS A 60 -8.01 -16.13 1.02
CA LYS A 60 -8.37 -16.43 -0.37
C LYS A 60 -8.83 -15.12 -1.04
N SER A 61 -8.02 -14.60 -1.95
CA SER A 61 -8.39 -13.41 -2.74
C SER A 61 -9.64 -13.72 -3.56
N LYS A 62 -10.60 -12.80 -3.58
CA LYS A 62 -11.76 -12.86 -4.48
C LYS A 62 -11.47 -12.22 -5.85
N TYR A 63 -10.43 -11.39 -5.93
CA TYR A 63 -9.97 -10.77 -7.17
C TYR A 63 -8.89 -11.63 -7.80
N LEU A 64 -9.12 -12.07 -9.04
CA LEU A 64 -8.27 -13.05 -9.74
C LEU A 64 -7.16 -12.39 -10.57
N ALA A 65 -7.43 -11.24 -11.22
CA ALA A 65 -6.47 -10.58 -12.09
C ALA A 65 -6.89 -9.15 -12.48
N ASP A 66 -5.91 -8.35 -12.91
CA ASP A 66 -6.05 -7.25 -13.87
C ASP A 66 -5.40 -7.70 -15.20
N LEU A 67 -6.24 -7.94 -16.21
CA LEU A 67 -5.79 -8.42 -17.52
C LEU A 67 -5.09 -7.34 -18.34
N SER A 68 -5.45 -6.06 -18.15
CA SER A 68 -4.86 -4.94 -18.88
C SER A 68 -3.39 -4.77 -18.53
N HIS A 69 -3.03 -5.08 -17.28
CA HIS A 69 -1.68 -4.95 -16.76
C HIS A 69 -0.97 -6.29 -16.53
N LYS A 70 -1.58 -7.42 -16.96
CA LYS A 70 -1.06 -8.78 -16.75
C LYS A 70 -0.70 -9.03 -15.28
N ALA A 71 -1.52 -8.52 -14.35
CA ALA A 71 -1.32 -8.72 -12.92
C ALA A 71 -2.30 -9.79 -12.43
N TRP A 72 -1.79 -10.82 -11.76
CA TRP A 72 -2.60 -11.91 -11.20
C TRP A 72 -2.48 -11.94 -9.69
N SER A 73 -3.56 -12.30 -9.01
CA SER A 73 -3.48 -12.59 -7.59
C SER A 73 -2.62 -13.84 -7.37
N SER A 74 -1.64 -13.74 -6.50
CA SER A 74 -0.88 -14.89 -5.99
C SER A 74 -0.96 -14.88 -4.47
N THR A 75 -1.08 -16.04 -3.84
CA THR A 75 -1.07 -16.12 -2.37
C THR A 75 0.34 -15.85 -1.85
N PRO A 76 0.56 -14.79 -1.04
CA PRO A 76 1.86 -14.54 -0.45
C PRO A 76 2.14 -15.47 0.74
N THR A 77 3.34 -15.38 1.29
CA THR A 77 3.72 -16.10 2.53
C THR A 77 3.57 -15.18 3.74
N VAL A 78 3.13 -15.71 4.89
CA VAL A 78 3.14 -14.96 6.15
C VAL A 78 4.59 -14.59 6.51
N GLY A 79 4.80 -13.36 6.99
CA GLY A 79 6.11 -12.74 7.22
C GLY A 79 6.76 -12.15 5.97
N GLN A 80 6.16 -12.32 4.78
CA GLN A 80 6.70 -11.75 3.56
C GLN A 80 6.59 -10.21 3.58
N LEU A 81 7.71 -9.54 3.36
CA LEU A 81 7.77 -8.11 3.09
C LEU A 81 7.63 -7.86 1.59
N ILE A 82 6.63 -7.06 1.21
CA ILE A 82 6.29 -6.76 -0.18
C ILE A 82 6.36 -5.24 -0.34
N PRO A 83 7.40 -4.71 -1.02
CA PRO A 83 7.44 -3.32 -1.44
C PRO A 83 6.28 -3.04 -2.40
N LEU A 84 5.51 -2.00 -2.13
CA LEU A 84 4.39 -1.57 -2.94
C LEU A 84 4.78 -0.44 -3.88
N GLY A 85 5.72 0.41 -3.49
CA GLY A 85 6.17 1.53 -4.32
C GLY A 85 7.12 2.42 -3.55
N HIS A 86 7.85 3.25 -4.30
CA HIS A 86 8.84 4.16 -3.77
C HIS A 86 8.54 5.59 -4.20
N GLY A 87 8.67 6.54 -3.28
CA GLY A 87 8.56 7.96 -3.59
C GLY A 87 8.18 8.82 -2.39
N ARG A 88 7.58 9.97 -2.65
CA ARG A 88 7.16 10.92 -1.63
C ARG A 88 5.86 10.45 -0.97
N PHE A 89 5.94 10.09 0.31
CA PHE A 89 4.80 9.58 1.05
C PHE A 89 3.70 10.63 1.24
N PHE A 90 2.45 10.18 1.13
CA PHE A 90 1.28 10.95 1.51
C PHE A 90 0.24 10.08 2.24
N SER A 91 -0.46 10.70 3.18
CA SER A 91 -1.69 10.17 3.77
C SER A 91 -2.82 11.19 3.67
N LEU A 92 -3.95 10.74 3.14
CA LEU A 92 -5.14 11.56 2.94
C LEU A 92 -6.40 10.81 3.39
N LEU A 93 -7.51 11.54 3.54
CA LEU A 93 -8.83 10.94 3.67
C LEU A 93 -9.50 10.91 2.30
N ASP A 94 -10.04 9.77 1.91
CA ASP A 94 -10.88 9.70 0.71
C ASP A 94 -12.28 10.29 0.94
N LYS A 95 -13.11 10.31 -0.10
CA LYS A 95 -14.51 10.79 -0.03
C LYS A 95 -15.36 10.06 1.03
N SER A 96 -15.00 8.83 1.36
CA SER A 96 -15.64 8.00 2.40
C SER A 96 -15.00 8.15 3.78
N LYS A 97 -14.13 9.15 3.97
CA LYS A 97 -13.35 9.39 5.20
C LYS A 97 -12.49 8.19 5.63
N ARG A 98 -12.08 7.34 4.69
CA ARG A 98 -11.08 6.28 4.93
C ARG A 98 -9.70 6.89 4.78
N ARG A 99 -8.80 6.53 5.68
CA ARG A 99 -7.40 6.92 5.57
C ARG A 99 -6.72 6.09 4.50
N CYS A 100 -6.16 6.78 3.52
CA CYS A 100 -5.37 6.23 2.44
C CYS A 100 -3.89 6.55 2.69
N PHE A 101 -3.04 5.64 2.20
CA PHE A 101 -1.60 5.72 2.29
C PHE A 101 -1.03 5.47 0.89
N GLY A 102 -0.12 6.32 0.46
CA GLY A 102 0.44 6.22 -0.87
C GLY A 102 1.81 6.89 -0.96
N VAL A 103 2.43 6.72 -2.12
CA VAL A 103 3.65 7.43 -2.49
C VAL A 103 3.46 8.05 -3.86
N GLU A 104 3.88 9.30 -4.00
CA GLU A 104 4.01 9.98 -5.29
C GLU A 104 5.39 9.64 -5.87
N PRO A 105 5.46 9.07 -7.08
CA PRO A 105 6.72 8.68 -7.69
C PRO A 105 7.56 9.92 -8.04
N LEU A 106 8.88 9.77 -7.93
CA LEU A 106 9.82 10.88 -8.14
C LEU A 106 10.23 11.05 -9.62
N ASP A 107 9.81 10.14 -10.49
CA ASP A 107 10.12 10.11 -11.92
C ASP A 107 9.10 10.87 -12.79
N GLY A 108 8.07 11.45 -12.16
CA GLY A 108 7.02 12.22 -12.85
C GLY A 108 5.96 11.38 -13.55
N ARG A 109 5.94 10.05 -13.40
CA ARG A 109 4.86 9.23 -13.98
C ARG A 109 3.51 9.56 -13.36
N HIS A 110 2.46 9.52 -14.18
CA HIS A 110 1.09 9.82 -13.75
C HIS A 110 0.21 8.58 -13.53
N THR A 111 0.71 7.40 -13.90
CA THR A 111 0.03 6.11 -13.74
C THR A 111 0.94 5.11 -13.02
N LEU A 112 0.35 4.04 -12.49
CA LEU A 112 1.05 2.91 -11.84
C LEU A 112 2.07 3.35 -10.79
N TRP A 113 1.65 4.27 -9.91
CA TRP A 113 2.48 4.83 -8.85
C TRP A 113 2.99 3.76 -7.88
N LEU A 114 2.15 2.77 -7.58
CA LEU A 114 2.52 1.54 -6.89
C LEU A 114 2.67 0.39 -7.90
N ASP A 115 3.51 -0.59 -7.58
CA ASP A 115 3.66 -1.84 -8.30
C ASP A 115 2.34 -2.63 -8.24
N ILE A 116 1.68 -2.74 -9.39
CA ILE A 116 0.42 -3.43 -9.54
C ILE A 116 0.52 -4.93 -9.23
N HIS A 117 1.63 -5.59 -9.54
CA HIS A 117 1.82 -7.01 -9.20
C HIS A 117 1.94 -7.19 -7.69
N ALA A 118 2.65 -6.28 -7.03
CA ALA A 118 2.72 -6.25 -5.57
C ALA A 118 1.34 -6.02 -4.96
N LEU A 119 0.56 -5.05 -5.48
CA LEU A 119 -0.80 -4.77 -5.03
C LEU A 119 -1.72 -5.99 -5.15
N PHE A 120 -1.75 -6.65 -6.30
CA PHE A 120 -2.57 -7.86 -6.49
C PHE A 120 -2.15 -9.02 -5.58
N LYS A 121 -0.87 -9.08 -5.23
CA LYS A 121 -0.35 -10.07 -4.28
C LYS A 121 -0.78 -9.81 -2.83
N VAL A 122 -0.88 -8.55 -2.41
CA VAL A 122 -1.31 -8.18 -1.04
C VAL A 122 -2.80 -7.87 -0.92
N HIS A 123 -3.54 -7.86 -2.02
CA HIS A 123 -4.97 -7.61 -2.01
C HIS A 123 -5.73 -8.61 -1.13
N ASP A 124 -6.66 -8.09 -0.31
CA ASP A 124 -7.45 -8.86 0.66
C ASP A 124 -6.61 -9.58 1.75
N GLN A 125 -5.29 -9.38 1.82
CA GLN A 125 -4.44 -10.00 2.84
C GLN A 125 -4.38 -9.13 4.09
N ASP A 126 -4.25 -9.75 5.26
CA ASP A 126 -4.02 -9.00 6.50
C ASP A 126 -2.55 -8.63 6.59
N VAL A 127 -2.25 -7.33 6.60
CA VAL A 127 -0.87 -6.83 6.59
C VAL A 127 -0.62 -5.86 7.73
N ILE A 128 0.66 -5.68 8.05
CA ILE A 128 1.14 -4.45 8.69
C ILE A 128 1.76 -3.60 7.58
N LEU A 129 1.38 -2.34 7.51
CA LEU A 129 1.88 -1.38 6.53
C LEU A 129 2.89 -0.45 7.19
N TYR A 130 4.04 -0.30 6.57
CA TYR A 130 5.11 0.58 7.01
C TYR A 130 5.55 1.52 5.90
N LEU A 131 6.07 2.68 6.28
CA LEU A 131 6.95 3.47 5.43
C LEU A 131 8.39 3.17 5.83
N ASP A 132 9.17 2.63 4.92
CA ASP A 132 10.62 2.48 5.08
C ASP A 132 11.28 3.78 4.61
N VAL A 133 11.66 4.63 5.57
CA VAL A 133 12.15 5.99 5.31
C VAL A 133 13.60 5.94 4.90
N GLU A 134 13.92 6.56 3.77
CA GLU A 134 15.30 6.77 3.37
C GLU A 134 15.96 7.76 4.33
N SER A 135 17.08 7.34 4.92
CA SER A 135 17.94 8.28 5.62
C SER A 135 18.57 9.21 4.58
N SER A 136 18.28 10.50 4.63
CA SER A 136 19.07 11.49 3.90
C SER A 136 20.53 11.29 4.31
N LYS A 137 21.37 10.80 3.39
CA LYS A 137 22.82 10.91 3.55
C LYS A 137 23.10 12.41 3.45
N GLY A 138 23.28 13.05 4.61
CA GLY A 138 23.73 14.43 4.70
C GLY A 138 25.10 14.62 4.08
#